data_AF-A0A160TEF8-F1
#
_entry.id   AF-A0A160TEF8-F1
#
_cell.length_a   1.000
_cell.length_b   1.000
_cell.length_c   1.000
_cell.angle_alpha   90.00
_cell.angle_beta   90.00
_cell.angle_gamma   90.00
#
_symmetry.space_group_name_H-M   'P 1'
#
loop_
_entity.id
_entity.type
_entity.pdbx_description
1 polymer ?
#
loop_
_entity_poly.entity_id
_entity_poly.type
_entity_poly.pdbx_seq_one_letter_code
_entity_poly.pdbx_strand_id
1 'polypeptide(L)'
;MYNTQHQLELIRGIHPNAYAPQGTSITELSAGGYIEFGGAYYHLVTVSRYLDVKWNNFKKRKNDYWVYELQLVDLMTSEVRWIEWEYDDELEITETLARIALREISHKGQTITLSALAEIAENESGQVTYQGKTYDYVEDDAWAALYYKTEESEPAAVRMFEFTSADNQYLTIEAWDNEDDRPDREAFLSKPLSSSSIQVVQKKPYINKEQ
;
A
#
# COMPACT_ATOMS: atom_id res chain seq x y z
N MET A 1 5.55 -19.07 -5.11
CA MET A 1 4.98 -20.10 -4.23
C MET A 1 6.02 -20.47 -3.20
N TYR A 2 5.74 -20.20 -1.92
CA TYR A 2 6.57 -20.71 -0.83
C TYR A 2 6.40 -22.23 -0.74
N ASN A 3 7.49 -22.95 -0.42
CA ASN A 3 7.41 -24.39 -0.13
C ASN A 3 6.82 -24.58 1.28
N THR A 4 6.06 -25.67 1.50
CA THR A 4 5.45 -26.06 2.78
C THR A 4 6.41 -25.95 3.97
N GLN A 5 7.70 -26.24 3.78
CA GLN A 5 8.71 -26.09 4.82
C GLN A 5 8.85 -24.63 5.30
N HIS A 6 8.94 -23.68 4.36
CA HIS A 6 9.04 -22.26 4.69
C HIS A 6 7.77 -21.74 5.37
N GLN A 7 6.62 -22.20 4.91
CA GLN A 7 5.33 -21.84 5.54
C GLN A 7 5.25 -22.30 7.00
N LEU A 8 5.71 -23.52 7.30
CA LEU A 8 5.80 -24.02 8.68
C LEU A 8 6.79 -23.23 9.53
N GLU A 9 7.89 -22.73 8.94
CA GLU A 9 8.84 -21.86 9.62
C GLU A 9 8.21 -20.52 10.00
N LEU A 10 7.45 -19.89 9.09
CA LEU A 10 6.71 -18.66 9.38
C LEU A 10 5.69 -18.87 10.51
N ILE A 11 4.91 -19.95 10.47
CA ILE A 11 3.94 -20.26 11.54
C ILE A 11 4.64 -20.43 12.90
N ARG A 12 5.79 -21.13 12.92
CA ARG A 12 6.58 -21.34 14.15
C ARG A 12 7.24 -20.06 14.68
N GLY A 13 7.31 -19.00 13.89
CA GLY A 13 7.85 -17.71 14.32
C GLY A 13 6.91 -16.90 15.23
N ILE A 14 5.64 -17.30 15.33
CA ILE A 14 4.70 -16.78 16.34
C ILE A 14 5.07 -17.38 17.70
N HIS A 15 5.53 -16.54 18.63
CA HIS A 15 6.02 -17.00 19.93
C HIS A 15 5.15 -16.46 21.09
N PRO A 16 4.67 -17.30 22.03
CA PRO A 16 3.79 -16.85 23.13
C PRO A 16 4.38 -15.74 23.99
N ASN A 17 5.70 -15.75 24.22
CA ASN A 17 6.39 -14.70 25.00
C ASN A 17 6.60 -13.39 24.22
N ALA A 18 6.23 -13.36 22.94
CA ALA A 18 6.37 -12.20 22.07
C ALA A 18 5.02 -11.60 21.66
N TYR A 19 3.92 -12.10 22.25
CA TYR A 19 2.58 -11.59 21.96
C TYR A 19 2.50 -10.11 22.33
N ALA A 20 2.00 -9.32 21.38
CA ALA A 20 1.77 -7.92 21.60
C ALA A 20 0.60 -7.72 22.57
N PRO A 21 0.65 -6.69 23.43
CA PRO A 21 -0.51 -6.30 24.23
C PRO A 21 -1.72 -5.99 23.36
N GLN A 22 -2.92 -6.24 23.89
CA GLN A 22 -4.16 -5.84 23.23
C GLN A 22 -4.18 -4.32 22.98
N GLY A 23 -4.64 -3.91 21.79
CA GLY A 23 -4.66 -2.50 21.37
C GLY A 23 -3.32 -1.95 20.88
N THR A 24 -2.30 -2.80 20.69
CA THR A 24 -1.06 -2.41 20.00
C THR A 24 -1.39 -1.89 18.60
N SER A 25 -0.84 -0.72 18.26
CA SER A 25 -1.05 -0.08 16.95
C SER A 25 -0.28 -0.80 15.84
N ILE A 26 -0.84 -0.82 14.63
CA ILE A 26 -0.14 -1.31 13.42
C ILE A 26 1.15 -0.51 13.14
N THR A 27 1.21 0.76 13.57
CA THR A 27 2.39 1.62 13.41
C THR A 27 3.59 1.14 14.23
N GLU A 28 3.39 0.24 15.19
CA GLU A 28 4.46 -0.39 15.97
C GLU A 28 4.98 -1.70 15.33
N LEU A 29 4.38 -2.13 14.22
CA LEU A 29 4.73 -3.35 13.51
C LEU A 29 6.00 -3.12 12.67
N SER A 30 6.89 -4.11 12.67
CA SER A 30 8.13 -4.11 11.91
C SER A 30 8.34 -5.43 11.19
N ALA A 31 9.15 -5.42 10.12
CA ALA A 31 9.43 -6.61 9.31
C ALA A 31 9.78 -7.82 10.20
N GLY A 32 9.09 -8.94 9.94
CA GLY A 32 9.12 -10.17 10.72
C GLY A 32 8.08 -10.25 11.85
N GLY A 33 7.27 -9.22 12.04
CA GLY A 33 6.10 -9.21 12.90
C GLY A 33 4.91 -9.98 12.31
N TYR A 34 3.83 -10.07 13.09
CA TYR A 34 2.60 -10.79 12.75
C TYR A 34 1.36 -9.99 13.11
N ILE A 35 0.35 -10.05 12.25
CA ILE A 35 -0.96 -9.46 12.46
C ILE A 35 -2.07 -10.46 12.11
N GLU A 36 -3.26 -10.19 12.61
CA GLU A 36 -4.51 -10.86 12.25
C GLU A 36 -5.52 -9.81 11.80
N PHE A 37 -6.19 -10.09 10.69
CA PHE A 37 -7.38 -9.36 10.25
C PHE A 37 -8.19 -10.25 9.30
N GLY A 38 -9.51 -10.06 9.27
CA GLY A 38 -10.39 -10.84 8.40
C GLY A 38 -10.40 -12.35 8.70
N GLY A 39 -9.99 -12.77 9.90
CA GLY A 39 -9.92 -14.17 10.30
C GLY A 39 -8.68 -14.92 9.80
N ALA A 40 -7.68 -14.21 9.28
CA ALA A 40 -6.44 -14.78 8.77
C ALA A 40 -5.22 -14.14 9.46
N TYR A 41 -4.17 -14.95 9.61
CA TYR A 41 -2.90 -14.52 10.18
C TYR A 41 -1.89 -14.25 9.09
N TYR A 42 -1.17 -13.14 9.24
CA TYR A 42 -0.19 -12.69 8.26
C TYR A 42 1.16 -12.46 8.91
N HIS A 43 2.20 -12.79 8.16
CA HIS A 43 3.57 -12.41 8.44
C HIS A 43 3.94 -11.15 7.67
N LEU A 44 4.50 -10.15 8.34
CA LEU A 44 5.03 -8.96 7.67
C LEU A 44 6.42 -9.25 7.12
N VAL A 45 6.56 -9.19 5.80
CA VAL A 45 7.84 -9.48 5.11
C VAL A 45 8.68 -8.21 4.98
N THR A 46 8.09 -7.13 4.47
CA THR A 46 8.78 -5.86 4.24
C THR A 46 7.91 -4.68 4.59
N VAL A 47 8.56 -3.58 4.96
CA VAL A 47 7.96 -2.25 5.08
C VAL A 47 8.65 -1.34 4.08
N SER A 48 7.89 -0.84 3.12
CA SER A 48 8.32 0.20 2.19
C SER A 48 7.64 1.51 2.58
N ARG A 49 8.15 2.64 2.07
CA ARG A 49 7.61 3.96 2.41
C ARG A 49 7.64 4.93 1.25
N TYR A 50 6.67 5.82 1.21
CA TYR A 50 6.53 6.88 0.23
C TYR A 50 6.65 8.22 0.97
N LEU A 51 7.60 9.05 0.57
CA LEU A 51 7.69 10.43 1.05
C LEU A 51 6.89 11.33 0.12
N ASP A 52 5.88 12.02 0.63
CA ASP A 52 5.19 13.04 -0.14
C ASP A 52 6.13 14.21 -0.48
N VAL A 53 6.09 14.61 -1.75
CA VAL A 53 6.93 15.62 -2.34
C VAL A 53 6.12 16.51 -3.28
N LYS A 54 6.74 17.58 -3.79
CA LYS A 54 6.07 18.48 -4.72
C LYS A 54 5.79 17.81 -6.05
N TRP A 55 4.51 17.80 -6.45
CA TRP A 55 4.00 17.26 -7.73
C TRP A 55 4.88 17.57 -8.96
N ASN A 56 5.31 18.83 -9.10
CA ASN A 56 5.98 19.30 -10.31
C ASN A 56 7.45 18.90 -10.43
N ASN A 57 8.14 18.54 -9.35
CA ASN A 57 9.61 18.36 -9.39
C ASN A 57 10.20 17.42 -8.34
N PHE A 58 9.36 16.70 -7.59
CA PHE A 58 9.77 15.74 -6.56
C PHE A 58 10.68 16.31 -5.46
N LYS A 59 10.75 17.64 -5.32
CA LYS A 59 11.47 18.25 -4.20
C LYS A 59 10.67 18.06 -2.92
N LYS A 60 11.37 17.72 -1.84
CA LYS A 60 10.79 17.62 -0.50
C LYS A 60 9.97 18.86 -0.14
N ARG A 61 8.87 18.63 0.58
CA ARG A 61 8.10 19.69 1.22
C ARG A 61 8.85 20.20 2.46
N LYS A 62 8.26 21.19 3.13
CA LYS A 62 8.86 21.77 4.34
C LYS A 62 8.79 20.79 5.52
N ASN A 63 7.69 20.05 5.60
CA ASN A 63 7.47 18.99 6.56
C ASN A 63 7.39 17.69 5.76
N ASP A 64 8.06 16.65 6.25
CA ASP A 64 7.99 15.33 5.65
C ASP A 64 6.67 14.68 6.05
N TYR A 65 5.98 14.09 5.08
CA TYR A 65 4.79 13.28 5.27
C TYR A 65 5.02 11.91 4.64
N TRP A 66 4.75 10.84 5.40
CA TRP A 66 5.14 9.49 5.03
C TRP A 66 3.92 8.57 5.01
N VAL A 67 3.77 7.85 3.90
CA VAL A 67 2.88 6.70 3.77
C VAL A 67 3.72 5.43 3.84
N TYR A 68 3.25 4.43 4.57
CA TYR A 68 3.97 3.17 4.78
C TYR A 68 3.19 2.02 4.16
N GLU A 69 3.86 1.22 3.34
CA GLU A 69 3.30 0.04 2.69
C GLU A 69 3.87 -1.23 3.33
N LEU A 70 2.98 -2.10 3.79
CA LEU A 70 3.26 -3.36 4.45
C LEU A 70 3.00 -4.51 3.48
N GLN A 71 4.06 -5.24 3.12
CA GLN A 71 3.91 -6.49 2.36
C GLN A 71 3.71 -7.66 3.31
N LEU A 72 2.53 -8.26 3.24
CA LEU A 72 2.08 -9.31 4.14
C LEU A 72 1.98 -10.64 3.40
N VAL A 73 2.30 -11.74 4.08
CA VAL A 73 2.10 -13.10 3.58
C VAL A 73 1.14 -13.84 4.49
N ASP A 74 0.05 -14.32 3.93
CA ASP A 74 -0.91 -15.18 4.61
C ASP A 74 -0.23 -16.50 5.03
N LEU A 75 -0.32 -16.82 6.32
CA LEU A 75 0.35 -17.98 6.90
C LEU A 75 -0.22 -19.31 6.42
N MET A 76 -1.45 -19.35 5.93
CA MET A 76 -2.17 -20.56 5.51
C MET A 76 -2.17 -20.74 4.00
N THR A 77 -2.24 -19.65 3.23
CA THR A 77 -2.34 -19.71 1.77
C THR A 77 -1.04 -19.33 1.06
N SER A 78 -0.10 -18.69 1.77
CA SER A 78 1.11 -18.07 1.20
C SER A 78 0.80 -16.97 0.17
N GLU A 79 -0.44 -16.49 0.10
CA GLU A 79 -0.79 -15.35 -0.73
C GLU A 79 -0.22 -14.06 -0.15
N VAL A 80 0.15 -13.14 -1.04
CA VAL A 80 0.63 -11.82 -0.66
C VAL A 80 -0.56 -10.85 -0.56
N ARG A 81 -0.52 -9.98 0.43
CA ARG A 81 -1.43 -8.85 0.62
C ARG A 81 -0.62 -7.59 0.91
N TRP A 82 -1.21 -6.44 0.62
CA TRP A 82 -0.62 -5.14 0.89
C TRP A 82 -1.60 -4.31 1.71
N ILE A 83 -1.08 -3.72 2.77
CA ILE A 83 -1.77 -2.72 3.58
C ILE A 83 -0.92 -1.46 3.53
N GLU A 84 -1.56 -0.32 3.33
CA GLU A 84 -0.91 0.97 3.52
C GLU A 84 -1.47 1.65 4.75
N TRP A 85 -0.64 2.41 5.44
CA TRP A 85 -1.09 3.30 6.49
C TRP A 85 -0.34 4.62 6.46
N GLU A 86 -1.04 5.65 6.89
CA GLU A 86 -0.53 7.00 7.04
C GLU A 86 -1.14 7.66 8.29
N TYR A 87 -0.52 8.74 8.73
CA TYR A 87 -0.96 9.44 9.92
C TYR A 87 -0.72 10.95 9.75
N ASP A 88 -1.81 11.70 9.63
CA ASP A 88 -1.81 13.17 9.75
C ASP A 88 -2.51 13.57 11.06
N ASP A 89 -3.83 13.67 11.04
CA ASP A 89 -4.67 13.91 12.21
C ASP A 89 -5.18 12.60 12.83
N GLU A 90 -5.52 11.61 11.99
CA GLU A 90 -5.91 10.27 12.39
C GLU A 90 -5.14 9.19 11.63
N LEU A 91 -5.21 7.95 12.15
CA LEU A 91 -4.58 6.80 11.51
C LEU A 91 -5.49 6.28 10.40
N GLU A 92 -5.06 6.47 9.17
CA GLU A 92 -5.73 5.94 7.98
C GLU A 92 -5.02 4.68 7.51
N ILE A 93 -5.81 3.68 7.13
CA ILE A 93 -5.30 2.38 6.69
C ILE A 93 -6.12 1.92 5.50
N THR A 94 -5.44 1.49 4.44
CA THR A 94 -6.07 0.91 3.25
C THR A 94 -5.56 -0.51 3.01
N GLU A 95 -6.42 -1.36 2.46
CA GLU A 95 -6.08 -2.70 2.01
C GLU A 95 -6.14 -2.74 0.48
N THR A 96 -5.05 -3.17 -0.16
CA THR A 96 -5.07 -3.46 -1.60
C THR A 96 -5.84 -4.74 -1.87
N LEU A 97 -6.90 -4.63 -2.66
CA LEU A 97 -7.76 -5.73 -3.08
C LEU A 97 -7.21 -6.44 -4.32
N ALA A 98 -6.72 -5.67 -5.30
CA ALA A 98 -6.24 -6.21 -6.55
C ALA A 98 -5.31 -5.25 -7.29
N ARG A 99 -4.37 -5.80 -8.04
CA ARG A 99 -3.70 -5.09 -9.12
C ARG A 99 -4.56 -5.14 -10.38
N ILE A 100 -4.80 -4.00 -11.01
CA ILE A 100 -5.63 -3.86 -12.21
C ILE A 100 -4.74 -3.72 -13.45
N ALA A 101 -5.11 -4.36 -14.55
CA ALA A 101 -4.45 -4.09 -15.82
C ALA A 101 -4.96 -2.77 -16.40
N LEU A 102 -4.06 -1.82 -16.71
CA LEU A 102 -4.41 -0.50 -17.25
C LEU A 102 -5.37 -0.55 -18.46
N ARG A 103 -5.27 -1.59 -19.30
CA ARG A 103 -6.16 -1.80 -20.45
C ARG A 103 -7.65 -1.95 -20.09
N GLU A 104 -7.93 -2.33 -18.85
CA GLU A 104 -9.29 -2.53 -18.31
C GLU A 104 -9.88 -1.25 -17.72
N ILE A 105 -9.05 -0.20 -17.57
CA ILE A 105 -9.46 1.10 -17.07
C ILE A 105 -9.69 2.00 -18.27
N SER A 106 -10.83 2.70 -18.29
CA SER A 106 -11.21 3.59 -19.39
C SER A 106 -11.53 4.99 -18.91
N HIS A 107 -11.24 5.99 -19.74
CA HIS A 107 -11.65 7.38 -19.60
C HIS A 107 -12.36 7.79 -20.89
N LYS A 108 -13.57 8.36 -20.80
CA LYS A 108 -14.39 8.74 -21.97
C LYS A 108 -14.54 7.60 -23.01
N GLY A 109 -14.62 6.35 -22.55
CA GLY A 109 -14.79 5.15 -23.39
C GLY A 109 -13.51 4.63 -24.08
N GLN A 110 -12.34 5.22 -23.80
CA GLN A 110 -11.05 4.77 -24.31
C GLN A 110 -10.16 4.30 -23.17
N THR A 111 -9.25 3.36 -23.43
CA THR A 111 -8.26 2.92 -22.43
C THR A 111 -7.47 4.11 -21.87
N ILE A 112 -7.25 4.11 -20.56
CA ILE A 112 -6.53 5.20 -19.88
C ILE A 112 -5.08 5.31 -20.38
N THR A 113 -4.67 6.53 -20.69
CA THR A 113 -3.31 6.89 -21.15
C THR A 113 -2.67 7.87 -20.19
N LEU A 114 -1.34 8.02 -20.25
CA LEU A 114 -0.64 9.00 -19.42
C LEU A 114 -1.07 10.43 -19.75
N SER A 115 -1.30 10.76 -21.03
CA SER A 115 -1.82 12.06 -21.44
C SER A 115 -3.23 12.32 -20.92
N ALA A 116 -4.09 11.31 -20.85
CA ALA A 116 -5.42 11.44 -20.26
C ALA A 116 -5.34 11.67 -18.75
N LEU A 117 -4.42 11.00 -18.05
CA LEU A 117 -4.17 11.25 -16.62
C LEU A 117 -3.67 12.66 -16.38
N ALA A 118 -2.74 13.14 -17.21
CA ALA A 118 -2.25 14.52 -17.14
C ALA A 118 -3.39 15.52 -17.39
N GLU A 119 -4.26 15.28 -18.38
CA GLU A 119 -5.45 16.12 -18.63
C GLU A 119 -6.39 16.14 -17.41
N ILE A 120 -6.64 15.00 -16.78
CA ILE A 120 -7.50 14.90 -15.59
C ILE A 120 -6.90 15.73 -14.43
N ALA A 121 -5.60 15.55 -14.17
CA ALA A 121 -4.91 16.28 -13.11
C ALA A 121 -4.83 17.78 -13.38
N GLU A 122 -4.55 18.21 -14.61
CA GLU A 122 -4.53 19.63 -14.99
C GLU A 122 -5.90 20.29 -14.87
N ASN A 123 -6.98 19.55 -15.13
CA ASN A 123 -8.35 20.03 -14.96
C ASN A 123 -8.88 19.87 -13.54
N GLU A 124 -8.08 19.29 -12.62
CA GLU A 124 -8.45 18.97 -11.24
C GLU A 124 -9.77 18.16 -11.16
N SER A 125 -10.11 17.45 -12.24
CA SER A 125 -11.40 16.79 -12.40
C SER A 125 -11.39 15.77 -13.53
N GLY A 126 -12.11 14.68 -13.32
CA GLY A 126 -12.22 13.60 -14.30
C GLY A 126 -12.82 12.35 -13.69
N GLN A 127 -13.07 11.37 -14.54
CA GLN A 127 -13.62 10.08 -14.15
C GLN A 127 -12.95 8.97 -14.92
N VAL A 128 -12.74 7.83 -14.28
CA VAL A 128 -12.39 6.58 -14.94
C VAL A 128 -13.45 5.52 -14.69
N THR A 129 -13.51 4.52 -15.56
CA THR A 129 -14.42 3.39 -15.44
C THR A 129 -13.64 2.09 -15.48
N TYR A 130 -13.91 1.22 -14.51
CA TYR A 130 -13.37 -0.13 -14.42
C TYR A 130 -14.52 -1.11 -14.07
N GLN A 131 -14.64 -2.21 -14.81
CA GLN A 131 -15.72 -3.20 -14.64
C GLN A 131 -17.14 -2.61 -14.57
N GLY A 132 -17.40 -1.57 -15.36
CA GLY A 132 -18.71 -0.89 -15.40
C GLY A 132 -18.99 0.04 -14.21
N LYS A 133 -18.02 0.21 -13.31
CA LYS A 133 -18.09 1.10 -12.16
C LYS A 133 -17.28 2.36 -12.42
N THR A 134 -17.82 3.51 -12.01
CA THR A 134 -17.18 4.82 -12.15
C THR A 134 -16.43 5.19 -10.89
N TYR A 135 -15.24 5.78 -11.09
CA TYR A 135 -14.40 6.35 -10.06
C TYR A 135 -14.10 7.81 -10.43
N ASP A 136 -14.42 8.72 -9.51
CA ASP A 136 -14.22 10.16 -9.63
C ASP A 136 -12.82 10.53 -9.16
N TYR A 137 -12.14 11.40 -9.91
CA TYR A 137 -10.81 11.90 -9.53
C TYR A 137 -10.91 12.73 -8.25
N VAL A 138 -9.96 12.54 -7.33
CA VAL A 138 -9.88 13.28 -6.07
C VAL A 138 -8.58 14.06 -6.08
N GLU A 139 -8.67 15.38 -6.32
CA GLU A 139 -7.47 16.23 -6.43
C GLU A 139 -6.74 16.37 -5.10
N ASP A 140 -7.49 16.55 -4.02
CA ASP A 140 -6.93 16.66 -2.66
C ASP A 140 -6.11 15.42 -2.26
N ASP A 141 -6.45 14.25 -2.82
CA ASP A 141 -5.77 12.99 -2.55
C ASP A 141 -4.69 12.67 -3.59
N ALA A 142 -4.60 13.40 -4.71
CA ALA A 142 -3.59 13.16 -5.74
C ALA A 142 -2.25 13.79 -5.38
N TRP A 143 -1.15 13.02 -5.52
CA TRP A 143 0.12 13.41 -4.94
C TRP A 143 1.32 12.80 -5.64
N ALA A 144 2.51 13.32 -5.34
CA ALA A 144 3.76 12.77 -5.85
C ALA A 144 4.63 12.32 -4.69
N ALA A 145 5.33 11.21 -4.89
CA ALA A 145 6.13 10.59 -3.87
C ALA A 145 7.55 10.26 -4.34
N LEU A 146 8.44 10.17 -3.35
CA LEU A 146 9.68 9.40 -3.45
C LEU A 146 9.45 8.07 -2.72
N TYR A 147 9.40 6.97 -3.47
CA TYR A 147 9.26 5.61 -2.95
C TYR A 147 10.61 5.03 -2.53
N TYR A 148 10.66 4.48 -1.33
CA TYR A 148 11.80 3.78 -0.77
C TYR A 148 11.40 2.33 -0.51
N LYS A 149 12.05 1.41 -1.22
CA LYS A 149 11.87 -0.03 -1.01
C LYS A 149 12.28 -0.44 0.41
N THR A 150 13.38 0.15 0.88
CA THR A 150 13.91 0.03 2.24
C THR A 150 14.39 1.40 2.70
N GLU A 151 14.61 1.60 4.00
CA GLU A 151 15.11 2.88 4.51
C GLU A 151 16.41 3.38 3.84
N GLU A 152 17.27 2.45 3.45
CA GLU A 152 18.57 2.71 2.83
C GLU A 152 18.56 2.71 1.29
N SER A 153 17.43 2.44 0.64
CA SER A 153 17.38 2.35 -0.83
C SER A 153 17.38 3.73 -1.48
N GLU A 154 18.00 3.84 -2.66
CA GLU A 154 17.78 5.00 -3.54
C GLU A 154 16.29 5.12 -3.88
N PRO A 155 15.69 6.32 -3.78
CA PRO A 155 14.27 6.48 -4.00
C PRO A 155 13.90 6.52 -5.49
N ALA A 156 12.73 5.99 -5.77
CA ALA A 156 12.06 6.06 -7.07
C ALA A 156 10.99 7.14 -7.06
N ALA A 157 10.89 7.94 -8.13
CA ALA A 157 9.88 8.98 -8.23
C ALA A 157 8.57 8.42 -8.80
N VAL A 158 7.44 8.81 -8.21
CA VAL A 158 6.11 8.32 -8.63
C VAL A 158 5.04 9.39 -8.43
N ARG A 159 4.08 9.45 -9.35
CA ARG A 159 2.85 10.24 -9.20
C ARG A 159 1.67 9.30 -9.00
N MET A 160 0.91 9.55 -7.94
CA MET A 160 -0.32 8.83 -7.62
C MET A 160 -1.50 9.65 -8.11
N PHE A 161 -2.27 9.06 -9.03
CA PHE A 161 -3.56 9.60 -9.44
C PHE A 161 -4.64 8.84 -8.69
N GLU A 162 -5.33 9.53 -7.79
CA GLU A 162 -6.34 8.93 -6.92
C GLU A 162 -7.75 9.12 -7.46
N PHE A 163 -8.53 8.05 -7.41
CA PHE A 163 -9.93 8.07 -7.80
C PHE A 163 -10.76 7.30 -6.76
N THR A 164 -11.94 7.81 -6.43
CA THR A 164 -12.84 7.18 -5.47
C THR A 164 -14.18 6.83 -6.12
N SER A 165 -14.79 5.74 -5.68
CA SER A 165 -16.14 5.38 -6.10
C SER A 165 -17.19 5.65 -5.03
N ALA A 166 -18.47 5.65 -5.43
CA ALA A 166 -19.59 5.92 -4.53
C ALA A 166 -19.72 4.97 -3.31
N ASP A 167 -19.12 3.79 -3.36
CA ASP A 167 -19.06 2.81 -2.26
C ASP A 167 -17.71 2.83 -1.52
N ASN A 168 -16.93 3.90 -1.67
CA ASN A 168 -15.67 4.16 -0.97
C ASN A 168 -14.58 3.11 -1.25
N GLN A 169 -14.48 2.66 -2.50
CA GLN A 169 -13.29 1.98 -3.00
C GLN A 169 -12.40 2.99 -3.72
N TYR A 170 -11.10 2.77 -3.63
CA TYR A 170 -10.11 3.62 -4.28
C TYR A 170 -9.50 2.88 -5.46
N LEU A 171 -9.32 3.61 -6.55
CA LEU A 171 -8.56 3.18 -7.70
C LEU A 171 -7.40 4.15 -7.83
N THR A 172 -6.21 3.67 -7.51
CA THR A 172 -4.96 4.43 -7.60
C THR A 172 -4.27 4.04 -8.90
N ILE A 173 -3.85 5.02 -9.70
CA ILE A 173 -2.95 4.79 -10.83
C ILE A 173 -1.62 5.46 -10.50
N GLU A 174 -0.57 4.66 -10.47
CA GLU A 174 0.79 5.12 -10.26
C GLU A 174 1.47 5.33 -11.61
N ALA A 175 2.13 6.48 -11.77
CA ALA A 175 3.00 6.78 -12.90
C ALA A 175 4.43 7.00 -12.40
N TRP A 176 5.29 6.05 -12.72
CA TRP A 176 6.67 6.02 -12.25
C TRP A 176 7.58 6.84 -13.19
N ASP A 177 8.43 7.69 -12.60
CA ASP A 177 9.42 8.50 -13.29
C ASP A 177 10.80 7.85 -13.12
N ASN A 178 10.94 6.64 -13.67
CA ASN A 178 12.09 5.76 -13.42
C ASN A 178 12.64 5.11 -14.70
N GLU A 179 13.96 4.88 -14.71
CA GLU A 179 14.71 4.04 -15.67
C GLU A 179 14.91 2.58 -15.18
N ASP A 180 14.28 2.20 -14.06
CA ASP A 180 14.43 0.91 -13.34
C ASP A 180 13.47 -0.19 -13.84
N ASP A 181 13.51 -1.39 -13.23
CA ASP A 181 12.63 -2.54 -13.52
C ASP A 181 11.11 -2.34 -13.21
N ARG A 182 10.70 -1.17 -12.71
CA ARG A 182 9.27 -0.88 -12.45
C ARG A 182 8.55 -0.55 -13.76
N PRO A 183 7.26 -0.92 -13.88
CA PRO A 183 6.50 -0.53 -15.07
C PRO A 183 6.31 0.98 -15.11
N ASP A 184 6.23 1.56 -16.31
CA ASP A 184 5.92 2.99 -16.48
C ASP A 184 4.69 3.42 -15.68
N ARG A 185 3.68 2.53 -15.63
CA ARG A 185 2.43 2.72 -14.89
C ARG A 185 1.90 1.42 -14.33
N GLU A 186 1.26 1.50 -13.18
CA GLU A 186 0.49 0.43 -12.59
C GLU A 186 -0.77 0.96 -11.90
N ALA A 187 -1.72 0.07 -11.61
CA ALA A 187 -2.99 0.47 -11.03
C ALA A 187 -3.44 -0.54 -10.00
N PHE A 188 -4.05 -0.04 -8.93
CA PHE A 188 -4.48 -0.81 -7.79
C PHE A 188 -5.91 -0.45 -7.41
N LEU A 189 -6.66 -1.46 -6.98
CA LEU A 189 -7.93 -1.29 -6.31
C LEU A 189 -7.70 -1.50 -4.83
N SER A 190 -8.13 -0.56 -4.01
CA SER A 190 -8.03 -0.65 -2.55
C SER A 190 -9.34 -0.19 -1.88
N LYS A 191 -9.41 -0.36 -0.57
CA LYS A 191 -10.51 0.11 0.28
C LYS A 191 -9.97 0.48 1.66
N PRO A 192 -10.69 1.28 2.45
CA PRO A 192 -10.36 1.48 3.84
C PRO A 192 -10.40 0.16 4.63
N LEU A 193 -9.48 0.05 5.58
CA LEU A 193 -9.42 -1.00 6.57
C LEU A 193 -9.44 -0.38 7.96
N SER A 194 -10.42 -0.71 8.78
CA SER A 194 -10.50 -0.13 10.11
C SER A 194 -9.32 -0.62 10.97
N SER A 195 -8.62 0.29 11.66
CA SER A 195 -7.60 -0.08 12.64
C SER A 195 -8.12 -1.02 13.72
N SER A 196 -9.39 -0.89 14.10
CA SER A 196 -10.05 -1.78 15.08
C SER A 196 -10.27 -3.21 14.59
N SER A 197 -10.18 -3.43 13.27
CA SER A 197 -10.29 -4.76 12.65
C SER A 197 -8.95 -5.49 12.53
N ILE A 198 -7.84 -4.83 12.92
CA ILE A 198 -6.49 -5.37 12.87
C ILE A 198 -6.02 -5.64 14.28
N GLN A 199 -5.60 -6.88 14.54
CA GLN A 199 -4.90 -7.25 15.75
C GLN A 199 -3.41 -7.43 15.45
N VAL A 200 -2.57 -6.62 16.09
CA VAL A 200 -1.13 -6.93 16.12
C VAL A 200 -0.92 -8.13 17.05
N VAL A 201 -0.40 -9.22 16.49
CA VAL A 201 -0.12 -10.46 17.23
C VAL A 201 1.28 -10.40 17.82
N GLN A 202 2.26 -9.91 17.06
CA GLN A 202 3.66 -9.80 17.49
C GLN A 202 4.35 -8.69 16.71
N LYS A 203 4.96 -7.72 17.39
CA LYS A 203 5.45 -6.46 16.76
C LYS A 203 6.68 -6.65 15.84
N LYS A 204 7.49 -7.66 16.11
CA LYS A 204 8.81 -7.90 15.50
C LYS A 204 9.22 -9.36 15.65
N PRO A 205 10.26 -9.85 14.94
CA PRO A 205 10.74 -11.22 15.11
C PRO A 205 11.06 -11.52 16.57
N TYR A 206 10.67 -12.71 17.04
CA TYR A 206 11.10 -13.19 18.34
C TYR A 206 12.58 -13.59 18.27
N ILE A 207 13.39 -13.00 19.14
CA ILE A 207 14.79 -13.36 19.32
C ILE A 207 14.91 -13.94 20.74
N ASN A 208 15.30 -15.20 20.84
CA ASN A 208 15.57 -15.80 22.15
C ASN A 208 16.85 -15.16 22.72
N LYS A 209 16.73 -14.48 23.87
CA LYS A 209 17.85 -13.79 24.52
C LYS A 209 18.82 -14.73 25.25
N GLU A 210 18.59 -16.04 25.21
CA GLU A 210 19.44 -17.07 25.82
C GLU A 210 20.49 -17.66 24.84
N GLN A 211 20.84 -16.94 23.78
CA GLN A 211 21.97 -17.26 22.89
C GLN A 211 23.03 -16.16 22.94
#